data_AF-A0A524HC33-F1
#
_entry.id   AF-A0A524HC33-F1
#
_cell.length_a   1.000
_cell.length_b   1.000
_cell.length_c   1.000
_cell.angle_alpha   90.00
_cell.angle_beta   90.00
_cell.angle_gamma   90.00
#
_symmetry.space_group_name_H-M   'P 1'
#
loop_
_entity.id
_entity.type
_entity.pdbx_description
1 polymer ?
#
loop_
_entity_poly.entity_id
_entity_poly.type
_entity_poly.pdbx_seq_one_letter_code
_entity_poly.pdbx_strand_id
1 'polypeptide(L)'
;MDLRIKKLAEILVNHSARIVTGDRVAIEATTAAEPLVRALYEEILTQGGFPYPLLKFPDQNKTLLSFGNAEQVGHVDQLRHQAYQEFESRIRIYSFENPQQLTGFPVEKQALFQKSQSPILATQLERGAKDEFKWVTTLYPTPA
;
A
#
# COMPACT_ATOMS: atom_id res chain seq x y z
N MET A 1 -21.91 5.60 4.39
CA MET A 1 -20.59 5.16 4.89
C MET A 1 -20.73 4.78 6.37
N ASP A 2 -20.17 3.65 6.81
CA ASP A 2 -20.17 3.23 8.22
C ASP A 2 -19.39 4.24 9.08
N LEU A 3 -19.97 4.67 10.21
CA LEU A 3 -19.37 5.68 11.10
C LEU A 3 -18.01 5.24 11.67
N ARG A 4 -17.81 3.94 11.89
CA ARG A 4 -16.55 3.38 12.40
C ARG A 4 -15.43 3.52 11.36
N ILE A 5 -15.77 3.28 10.09
CA ILE A 5 -14.83 3.42 8.97
C ILE A 5 -14.47 4.88 8.76
N LYS A 6 -15.47 5.78 8.83
CA LYS A 6 -15.22 7.23 8.74
C LYS A 6 -14.26 7.71 9.85
N LYS A 7 -14.55 7.37 11.11
CA LYS A 7 -13.68 7.75 12.24
C LYS A 7 -12.27 7.17 12.11
N LEU A 8 -12.13 5.95 11.62
CA LEU A 8 -10.82 5.37 11.36
C LEU A 8 -10.06 6.16 10.29
N ALA A 9 -10.72 6.55 9.20
CA ALA A 9 -10.12 7.38 8.16
C ALA A 9 -9.67 8.74 8.72
N GLU A 10 -10.51 9.40 9.52
CA GLU A 10 -10.16 10.67 10.18
C GLU A 10 -8.89 10.53 11.05
N ILE A 11 -8.76 9.45 11.84
CA ILE A 11 -7.57 9.19 12.66
C ILE A 11 -6.34 8.92 11.80
N LEU A 12 -6.47 8.13 10.74
CA LEU A 12 -5.37 7.78 9.86
C LEU A 12 -4.84 9.00 9.10
N VAL A 13 -5.73 9.85 8.59
CA VAL A 13 -5.37 11.03 7.79
C VAL A 13 -4.86 12.16 8.69
N ASN A 14 -5.62 12.53 9.72
CA ASN A 14 -5.34 13.77 10.47
C ASN A 14 -4.29 13.56 11.56
N HIS A 15 -4.32 12.42 12.25
CA HIS A 15 -3.40 12.17 13.37
C HIS A 15 -2.18 11.36 12.95
N SER A 16 -2.40 10.24 12.25
CA SER A 16 -1.32 9.28 11.98
C SER A 16 -0.42 9.75 10.84
N ALA A 17 -1.00 10.02 9.67
CA ALA A 17 -0.28 10.47 8.48
C ALA A 17 -0.08 11.99 8.44
N ARG A 18 -0.82 12.75 9.26
CA ARG A 18 -0.75 14.23 9.36
C ARG A 18 -0.76 14.86 7.97
N ILE A 19 -1.78 14.51 7.17
CA ILE A 19 -1.91 14.99 5.80
C ILE A 19 -2.14 16.50 5.81
N VAL A 20 -1.47 17.21 4.92
CA VAL A 20 -1.61 18.65 4.71
C VAL A 20 -1.90 18.94 3.23
N THR A 21 -2.34 20.17 2.95
CA THR A 21 -2.59 20.62 1.58
C THR A 21 -1.34 20.46 0.71
N GLY A 22 -1.51 19.85 -0.46
CA GLY A 22 -0.42 19.60 -1.40
C GLY A 22 0.19 18.19 -1.32
N ASP A 23 -0.03 17.46 -0.23
CA ASP A 23 0.50 16.09 -0.08
C ASP A 23 -0.09 15.16 -1.14
N ARG A 24 0.75 14.44 -1.88
CA ARG A 24 0.37 13.25 -2.63
C ARG A 24 0.37 12.07 -1.68
N VAL A 25 -0.72 11.32 -1.66
CA VAL A 25 -0.94 10.26 -0.68
C VAL A 25 -1.19 8.94 -1.39
N ALA A 26 -0.24 8.01 -1.30
CA ALA A 26 -0.43 6.65 -1.80
C ALA A 26 -1.31 5.84 -0.85
N ILE A 27 -2.43 5.31 -1.35
CA ILE A 27 -3.33 4.42 -0.60
C ILE A 27 -3.14 3.00 -1.12
N GLU A 28 -2.36 2.20 -0.40
CA GLU A 28 -2.13 0.79 -0.76
C GLU A 28 -3.16 -0.10 -0.09
N ALA A 29 -3.92 -0.87 -0.86
CA ALA A 29 -4.89 -1.83 -0.34
C ALA A 29 -5.22 -2.90 -1.37
N THR A 30 -5.97 -3.92 -0.95
CA THR A 30 -6.73 -4.73 -1.91
C THR A 30 -8.14 -4.16 -2.09
N THR A 31 -8.83 -4.57 -3.15
CA THR A 31 -10.25 -4.21 -3.38
C THR A 31 -11.16 -4.67 -2.23
N ALA A 32 -10.74 -5.63 -1.39
CA ALA A 32 -11.48 -6.04 -0.20
C ALA A 32 -11.62 -4.94 0.88
N ALA A 33 -10.77 -3.91 0.85
CA ALA A 33 -10.87 -2.74 1.73
C ALA A 33 -11.46 -1.50 1.05
N GLU A 34 -12.18 -1.65 -0.07
CA GLU A 34 -12.81 -0.54 -0.77
C GLU A 34 -13.56 0.43 0.17
N PRO A 35 -14.35 -0.02 1.18
CA PRO A 35 -15.04 0.91 2.07
C PRO A 35 -14.09 1.85 2.82
N LEU A 36 -12.95 1.37 3.32
CA LEU A 36 -11.96 2.22 3.99
C LEU A 36 -11.18 3.08 3.00
N VAL A 37 -10.87 2.55 1.81
CA VAL A 37 -10.20 3.34 0.75
C VAL A 37 -11.05 4.55 0.38
N ARG A 38 -12.37 4.39 0.19
CA ARG A 38 -13.28 5.50 -0.09
C ARG A 38 -13.29 6.54 1.02
N ALA A 39 -13.35 6.10 2.28
CA ALA A 39 -13.31 7.00 3.43
C ALA A 39 -12.01 7.80 3.51
N LEU A 40 -10.87 7.15 3.28
CA LEU A 40 -9.57 7.82 3.19
C LEU A 40 -9.52 8.82 2.03
N TYR A 41 -10.03 8.43 0.87
CA TYR A 41 -10.05 9.28 -0.32
C TYR A 41 -10.83 10.59 -0.06
N GLU A 42 -12.03 10.49 0.53
CA GLU A 42 -12.85 11.64 0.91
C GLU A 42 -12.14 12.54 1.94
N GLU A 43 -11.54 11.96 2.97
CA GLU A 43 -10.88 12.72 4.03
C GLU A 43 -9.59 13.39 3.53
N ILE A 44 -8.78 12.72 2.70
CA ILE A 44 -7.57 13.31 2.11
C ILE A 44 -7.91 14.51 1.23
N LEU A 45 -8.95 14.40 0.40
CA LEU A 45 -9.43 15.53 -0.41
C LEU A 45 -9.90 16.69 0.47
N THR A 46 -10.57 16.38 1.58
CA THR A 46 -11.04 17.39 2.54
C THR A 46 -9.90 18.18 3.17
N GLN A 47 -8.75 17.53 3.41
CA GLN A 47 -7.50 18.19 3.88
C GLN A 47 -6.71 18.90 2.76
N GLY A 48 -7.17 18.82 1.52
CA GLY A 48 -6.50 19.40 0.35
C GLY A 48 -5.30 18.60 -0.17
N GLY A 49 -5.20 17.33 0.21
CA GLY A 49 -4.23 16.39 -0.35
C GLY A 49 -4.71 15.75 -1.66
N PHE A 50 -3.80 15.06 -2.35
CA PHE A 50 -4.05 14.34 -3.60
C PHE A 50 -4.00 12.82 -3.34
N PRO A 51 -5.15 12.14 -3.20
CA PRO A 51 -5.16 10.70 -2.97
C PRO A 51 -4.90 9.90 -4.25
N TYR A 52 -4.01 8.91 -4.16
CA TYR A 52 -3.67 7.96 -5.24
C TYR A 52 -3.90 6.52 -4.77
N PRO A 53 -5.05 5.91 -5.08
CA PRO A 53 -5.29 4.50 -4.82
C PRO A 53 -4.36 3.60 -5.64
N LEU A 54 -3.56 2.79 -4.95
CA LEU A 54 -2.74 1.72 -5.52
C LEU A 54 -3.39 0.38 -5.14
N LEU A 55 -4.51 0.09 -5.81
CA LEU A 55 -5.34 -1.07 -5.50
C LEU A 55 -4.86 -2.34 -6.20
N LYS A 56 -4.85 -3.43 -5.44
CA LYS A 56 -4.66 -4.78 -5.94
C LYS A 56 -5.94 -5.59 -5.83
N PHE A 57 -6.12 -6.60 -6.66
CA PHE A 57 -7.17 -7.60 -6.42
C PHE A 57 -6.67 -8.65 -5.41
N PRO A 58 -7.56 -9.29 -4.63
CA PRO A 58 -7.25 -10.44 -3.78
C PRO A 58 -6.41 -11.49 -4.53
N ASP A 59 -5.37 -12.02 -3.89
CA ASP A 59 -4.48 -13.05 -4.46
C ASP A 59 -3.67 -12.63 -5.70
N GLN A 60 -3.60 -11.34 -6.05
CA GLN A 60 -2.80 -10.86 -7.19
C GLN A 60 -1.34 -11.34 -7.15
N ASN A 61 -0.69 -11.31 -5.98
CA ASN A 61 0.69 -11.80 -5.87
C ASN A 61 0.78 -13.33 -6.09
N LYS A 62 -0.21 -14.10 -5.62
CA LYS A 62 -0.29 -15.55 -5.86
C LYS A 62 -0.43 -15.85 -7.36
N THR A 63 -1.26 -15.08 -8.06
CA THR A 63 -1.40 -15.17 -9.52
C THR A 63 -0.09 -14.86 -10.22
N LEU A 64 0.61 -13.79 -9.83
CA LEU A 64 1.93 -13.45 -10.37
C LEU A 64 2.95 -14.59 -10.17
N LEU A 65 2.99 -15.21 -8.99
CA LEU A 65 3.93 -16.29 -8.70
C LEU A 65 3.59 -17.59 -9.45
N SER A 66 2.30 -17.84 -9.67
CA SER A 66 1.80 -19.01 -10.40
C SER A 66 2.14 -18.94 -11.89
N PHE A 67 1.87 -17.81 -12.52
CA PHE A 67 1.93 -17.67 -13.98
C PHE A 67 3.14 -16.87 -14.49
N GLY A 68 3.72 -16.03 -13.64
CA GLY A 68 4.82 -15.15 -14.02
C GLY A 68 6.12 -15.90 -14.28
N ASN A 69 6.84 -15.46 -15.31
CA ASN A 69 8.22 -15.86 -15.56
C ASN A 69 9.19 -15.11 -14.62
N ALA A 70 10.49 -15.46 -14.66
CA ALA A 70 11.49 -14.88 -13.76
C ALA A 70 11.61 -13.36 -13.88
N GLU A 71 11.52 -12.82 -15.10
CA GLU A 71 11.59 -11.37 -15.35
C GLU A 71 10.38 -10.65 -14.76
N GLN A 72 9.18 -11.17 -14.97
CA GLN A 72 7.93 -10.58 -14.47
C GLN A 72 7.83 -10.65 -12.94
N VAL A 73 8.27 -11.75 -12.32
CA VAL A 73 8.29 -11.89 -10.85
C VAL A 73 9.35 -10.98 -10.22
N GLY A 74 10.49 -10.82 -10.90
CA GLY A 74 11.58 -9.94 -10.49
C GLY A 74 11.37 -8.46 -10.83
N HIS A 75 10.28 -8.11 -11.52
CA HIS A 75 10.00 -6.75 -11.96
C HIS A 75 9.53 -5.88 -10.78
N VAL A 76 10.15 -4.71 -10.62
CA VAL A 76 9.76 -3.72 -9.61
C VAL A 76 8.49 -3.02 -10.08
N ASP A 77 7.46 -2.96 -9.24
CA ASP A 77 6.24 -2.20 -9.54
C ASP A 77 6.56 -0.70 -9.67
N GLN A 78 6.57 -0.21 -10.91
CA GLN A 78 7.02 1.14 -11.24
C GLN A 78 6.16 2.23 -10.59
N LEU A 79 4.83 2.07 -10.58
CA LEU A 79 3.92 3.07 -10.02
C LEU A 79 4.08 3.16 -8.52
N ARG A 80 4.16 2.00 -7.86
CA ARG A 80 4.41 1.93 -6.42
C ARG A 80 5.78 2.49 -6.06
N HIS A 81 6.81 2.15 -6.83
CA HIS A 81 8.16 2.65 -6.62
C HIS A 81 8.23 4.17 -6.75
N GLN A 82 7.64 4.73 -7.81
CA GLN A 82 7.58 6.18 -8.01
C GLN A 82 6.85 6.88 -6.85
N ALA A 83 5.73 6.33 -6.38
CA ALA A 83 5.03 6.89 -5.22
C ALA A 83 5.94 6.96 -3.97
N TYR A 84 6.79 5.95 -3.75
CA TYR A 84 7.71 5.95 -2.61
C TYR A 84 8.88 6.89 -2.79
N GLN A 85 9.31 7.14 -4.02
CA GLN A 85 10.39 8.08 -4.32
C GLN A 85 9.92 9.53 -4.24
N GLU A 86 8.69 9.80 -4.67
CA GLU A 86 8.27 11.17 -4.94
C GLU A 86 7.20 11.69 -3.98
N PHE A 87 6.33 10.85 -3.43
CA PHE A 87 5.18 11.34 -2.66
C PHE A 87 5.55 11.67 -1.22
N GLU A 88 4.70 12.46 -0.59
CA GLU A 88 4.87 12.93 0.78
C GLU A 88 4.36 11.90 1.80
N SER A 89 3.31 11.14 1.43
CA SER A 89 2.64 10.23 2.36
C SER A 89 2.21 8.89 1.75
N ARG A 90 2.13 7.87 2.61
CA ARG A 90 1.51 6.58 2.28
C ARG A 90 0.70 6.01 3.44
N ILE A 91 -0.50 5.54 3.12
CA ILE A 91 -1.35 4.76 4.02
C ILE A 91 -1.51 3.36 3.42
N ARG A 92 -0.93 2.34 4.08
CA ARG A 92 -1.09 0.93 3.69
C ARG A 92 -2.16 0.26 4.54
N ILE A 93 -3.10 -0.40 3.88
CA ILE A 93 -4.14 -1.22 4.48
C ILE A 93 -3.84 -2.68 4.15
N TYR A 94 -3.55 -3.46 5.19
CA TYR A 94 -3.55 -4.91 5.08
C TYR A 94 -5.00 -5.41 5.07
N SER A 95 -5.48 -5.73 3.88
CA SER A 95 -6.79 -6.31 3.63
C SER A 95 -6.63 -7.52 2.74
N PHE A 96 -6.97 -8.71 3.22
CA PHE A 96 -6.93 -9.93 2.40
C PHE A 96 -5.53 -10.25 1.78
N GLU A 97 -4.44 -9.89 2.46
CA GLU A 97 -3.12 -10.45 2.14
C GLU A 97 -2.90 -11.66 3.04
N ASN A 98 -2.91 -12.87 2.47
CA ASN A 98 -2.52 -14.06 3.23
C ASN A 98 -1.00 -13.96 3.51
N PRO A 99 -0.57 -13.91 4.78
CA PRO A 99 0.85 -13.83 5.13
C PRO A 99 1.69 -14.99 4.55
N GLN A 100 1.03 -16.10 4.21
CA GLN A 100 1.61 -17.31 3.64
C GLN A 100 1.50 -17.36 2.11
N GLN A 101 1.20 -16.26 1.41
CA GLN A 101 1.05 -16.24 -0.07
C GLN A 101 2.27 -16.77 -0.84
N LEU A 102 3.47 -16.73 -0.24
CA LEU A 102 4.69 -17.28 -0.83
C LEU A 102 4.89 -18.78 -0.54
N THR A 103 4.20 -19.32 0.45
CA THR A 103 4.35 -20.70 0.91
C THR A 103 3.85 -21.64 -0.18
N GLY A 104 4.71 -22.60 -0.57
CA GLY A 104 4.41 -23.55 -1.64
C GLY A 104 4.97 -23.19 -3.02
N PHE A 105 5.53 -21.98 -3.20
CA PHE A 105 6.26 -21.63 -4.43
C PHE A 105 7.75 -22.01 -4.35
N PRO A 106 8.45 -22.25 -5.47
CA PRO A 106 9.89 -22.51 -5.48
C PRO A 106 10.69 -21.37 -4.83
N VAL A 107 11.75 -21.72 -4.09
CA VAL A 107 12.60 -20.76 -3.36
C VAL A 107 13.15 -19.67 -4.27
N GLU A 108 13.55 -20.02 -5.49
CA GLU A 108 14.07 -19.07 -6.48
C GLU A 108 13.03 -18.01 -6.88
N LYS A 109 11.76 -18.39 -7.09
CA LYS A 109 10.67 -17.45 -7.37
C LYS A 109 10.39 -16.54 -6.17
N GLN A 110 10.43 -17.09 -4.96
CA GLN A 110 10.27 -16.29 -3.74
C GLN A 110 11.40 -15.25 -3.59
N ALA A 111 12.64 -15.65 -3.87
CA ALA A 111 13.79 -14.76 -3.83
C ALA A 111 13.69 -13.63 -4.87
N LEU A 112 13.25 -13.93 -6.10
CA LEU A 112 13.00 -12.93 -7.13
C LEU A 112 11.93 -11.92 -6.72
N PHE A 113 10.83 -12.41 -6.15
CA PHE A 113 9.76 -11.54 -5.65
C PHE A 113 10.24 -10.66 -4.49
N GLN A 114 11.02 -11.18 -3.55
CA GLN A 114 11.60 -10.36 -2.48
C GLN A 114 12.59 -9.31 -3.04
N LYS A 115 13.38 -9.70 -4.05
CA LYS A 115 14.31 -8.79 -4.72
C LYS A 115 13.59 -7.64 -5.41
N SER A 116 12.45 -7.89 -6.08
CA SER A 116 11.67 -6.82 -6.72
C SER A 116 11.07 -5.82 -5.72
N GLN A 117 10.81 -6.26 -4.49
CA GLN A 117 10.30 -5.40 -3.42
C GLN A 117 11.40 -4.59 -2.70
N SER A 118 12.65 -5.03 -2.79
CA SER A 118 13.76 -4.46 -2.01
C SER A 118 14.03 -2.97 -2.28
N PRO A 119 14.02 -2.46 -3.53
CA PRO A 119 14.23 -1.04 -3.80
C PRO A 119 13.18 -0.14 -3.16
N ILE A 120 11.91 -0.56 -3.18
CA ILE A 120 10.79 0.18 -2.59
C ILE A 120 10.97 0.28 -1.06
N LEU A 121 11.33 -0.82 -0.41
CA LEU A 121 11.57 -0.85 1.03
C LEU A 121 12.80 -0.02 1.43
N ALA A 122 13.85 -0.03 0.61
CA ALA A 122 15.03 0.82 0.84
C ALA A 122 14.67 2.30 0.81
N THR A 123 13.94 2.76 -0.22
CA THR A 123 13.46 4.15 -0.34
C THR A 123 12.60 4.56 0.86
N GLN A 124 11.71 3.67 1.31
CA GLN A 124 10.86 3.91 2.47
C GLN A 124 11.66 4.16 3.75
N LEU A 125 12.68 3.32 4.00
CA LEU A 125 13.53 3.45 5.19
C LEU A 125 14.41 4.70 5.11
N GLU A 126 15.00 4.97 3.94
CA GLU A 126 15.86 6.13 3.74
C GLU A 126 15.10 7.45 3.94
N ARG A 127 13.98 7.64 3.23
CA ARG A 127 13.18 8.87 3.31
C ARG A 127 12.46 8.99 4.65
N GLY A 128 12.04 7.87 5.23
CA GLY A 128 11.47 7.83 6.58
C GLY A 128 12.47 8.29 7.64
N ALA A 129 13.74 7.91 7.54
CA ALA A 129 14.79 8.37 8.46
C ALA A 129 15.11 9.87 8.32
N LYS A 130 14.81 10.47 7.15
CA LYS A 130 14.96 11.90 6.87
C LYS A 130 13.69 12.72 7.17
N ASP A 131 12.62 12.08 7.65
CA ASP A 131 11.29 12.69 7.84
C ASP A 131 10.69 13.30 6.55
N GLU A 132 11.13 12.81 5.39
CA GLU A 132 10.66 13.24 4.06
C GLU A 132 9.46 12.42 3.56
N PHE A 133 9.12 11.32 4.25
CA PHE A 133 8.06 10.41 3.86
C PHE A 133 7.26 9.91 5.07
N LYS A 134 6.00 10.34 5.17
CA LYS A 134 5.08 9.97 6.23
C LYS A 134 4.40 8.64 5.89
N TRP A 135 4.51 7.65 6.77
CA TRP A 135 4.05 6.30 6.47
C TRP A 135 3.25 5.71 7.62
N VAL A 136 2.08 5.19 7.27
CA VAL A 136 1.17 4.50 8.21
C VAL A 136 0.82 3.14 7.64
N THR A 137 0.59 2.17 8.53
CA THR A 137 0.12 0.84 8.17
C THR A 137 -0.96 0.42 9.14
N THR A 138 -2.07 -0.08 8.61
CA THR A 138 -3.24 -0.51 9.38
C THR A 138 -3.79 -1.83 8.84
N LEU A 139 -4.70 -2.44 9.60
CA LEU A 139 -5.44 -3.64 9.22
C LEU A 139 -6.89 -3.25 8.93
N TYR A 140 -7.51 -3.90 7.94
CA TYR A 140 -8.94 -3.79 7.70
C TYR A 140 -9.57 -5.19 7.71
N PRO A 141 -10.62 -5.43 8.52
CA PRO A 141 -11.24 -6.73 8.60
C PRO A 141 -11.92 -7.07 7.26
N THR A 142 -11.59 -8.23 6.73
CA THR A 142 -12.19 -8.78 5.51
C THR A 142 -12.95 -10.06 5.84
N PRO A 143 -14.06 -10.37 5.16
CA PRO A 143 -14.66 -11.71 5.24
C PRO A 143 -13.59 -12.76 4.95
N ALA A 144 -13.53 -13.82 5.76
CA ALA A 144 -12.61 -14.94 5.57
C ALA A 144 -13.03 -15.82 4.38
#